data_AF-A0A7Y2K8J8-F1
#
_entry.id   AF-A0A7Y2K8J8-F1
#
_cell.length_a   1.000
_cell.length_b   1.000
_cell.length_c   1.000
_cell.angle_alpha   90.00
_cell.angle_beta   90.00
_cell.angle_gamma   90.00
#
_symmetry.space_group_name_H-M   'P 1'
#
loop_
_entity.id
_entity.type
_entity.pdbx_description
1 polymer ?
#
loop_
_entity_poly.entity_id
_entity_poly.type
_entity_poly.pdbx_seq_one_letter_code
_entity_poly.pdbx_strand_id
1 'polypeptide(L)'
;MFDILQQGNPSLEGRVEFRFNKMDSKVKPFSGLMANTDGAVYLYSGFYIDIPITSFLYISPSFAPGLYYKGNSKNLNFALEFRTQIEIGIRLDNNIRVGASFNHISNASLGKINPGVESLAITYYFPL
;
A
#
# COMPACT_ATOMS: atom_id res chain seq x y z
N MET A 1 -3.75 -10.39 1.79
CA MET A 1 -4.46 -9.15 2.12
C MET A 1 -5.31 -9.40 3.33
N PHE A 2 -4.90 -8.81 4.45
CA PHE A 2 -5.48 -9.05 5.76
C PHE A 2 -6.70 -8.16 6.00
N ASP A 3 -7.89 -8.71 5.78
CA ASP A 3 -9.15 -8.05 6.10
C ASP A 3 -9.33 -7.93 7.64
N ILE A 4 -9.09 -6.74 8.18
CA ILE A 4 -9.13 -6.46 9.64
C ILE A 4 -10.54 -6.09 10.09
N LEU A 5 -11.45 -5.74 9.17
CA LEU A 5 -12.79 -5.25 9.48
C LEU A 5 -13.90 -6.25 9.14
N GLN A 6 -13.69 -7.17 8.20
CA GLN A 6 -14.62 -8.27 7.89
C GLN A 6 -13.97 -9.63 8.16
N GLN A 7 -14.67 -10.48 8.93
CA GLN A 7 -14.26 -11.84 9.31
C GLN A 7 -14.18 -12.82 8.11
N GLY A 8 -13.21 -12.66 7.21
CA GLY A 8 -12.98 -13.56 6.09
C GLY A 8 -11.50 -13.85 5.87
N ASN A 9 -11.09 -15.10 6.12
CA ASN A 9 -9.77 -15.72 5.88
C ASN A 9 -8.56 -14.78 5.86
N PRO A 10 -7.81 -14.66 6.98
CA PRO A 10 -6.59 -13.87 7.01
C PRO A 10 -5.55 -14.46 6.04
N SER A 11 -5.05 -13.63 5.12
CA SER A 11 -4.01 -14.02 4.16
C SER A 11 -2.77 -13.13 4.30
N LEU A 12 -1.60 -13.76 4.38
CA LEU A 12 -0.33 -13.07 4.48
C LEU A 12 0.01 -12.40 3.14
N GLU A 13 0.46 -11.15 3.19
CA GLU A 13 0.89 -10.39 2.01
C GLU A 13 2.36 -9.97 2.10
N GLY A 14 3.00 -9.91 0.95
CA GLY A 14 4.31 -9.32 0.75
C GLY A 14 4.23 -8.25 -0.34
N ARG A 15 5.04 -7.20 -0.21
CA ARG A 15 5.08 -6.12 -1.20
C ARG A 15 6.49 -5.56 -1.39
N VAL A 16 6.76 -5.10 -2.59
CA VAL A 16 7.98 -4.38 -2.96
C VAL A 16 7.57 -3.05 -3.59
N GLU A 17 8.15 -1.95 -3.13
CA GLU A 17 7.85 -0.60 -3.62
C GLU A 17 9.12 0.15 -4.02
N PHE A 18 9.07 0.83 -5.16
CA PHE A 18 10.08 1.78 -5.62
C PHE A 18 9.55 3.19 -5.43
N ARG A 19 10.25 4.01 -4.62
CA ARG A 19 9.84 5.37 -4.25
C ARG A 19 10.84 6.42 -4.71
N PHE A 20 10.37 7.41 -5.47
CA PHE A 20 11.23 8.46 -6.02
C PHE A 20 11.43 9.61 -5.02
N ASN A 21 12.32 9.40 -4.05
CA ASN A 21 12.54 10.36 -2.94
C ASN A 21 13.29 11.64 -3.32
N LYS A 22 14.07 11.65 -4.40
CA LYS A 22 14.96 12.77 -4.82
C LYS A 22 14.25 13.93 -5.51
N MET A 23 12.92 13.94 -5.55
CA MET A 23 12.14 15.06 -6.10
C MET A 23 11.89 16.12 -5.01
N ASP A 24 12.08 17.39 -5.36
CA ASP A 24 11.79 18.54 -4.51
C ASP A 24 10.29 18.79 -4.31
N SER A 25 9.45 18.07 -5.06
CA SER A 25 7.99 18.10 -4.90
C SER A 25 7.56 17.45 -3.59
N LYS A 26 6.52 18.03 -2.96
CA LYS A 26 5.82 17.41 -1.82
C LYS A 26 5.11 16.12 -2.21
N VAL A 27 4.65 16.03 -3.45
CA VAL A 27 3.96 14.87 -4.02
C VAL A 27 4.95 14.10 -4.88
N LYS A 28 5.23 12.86 -4.51
CA LYS A 28 6.29 12.04 -5.10
C LYS A 28 5.69 10.76 -5.69
N PRO A 29 6.13 10.34 -6.90
CA PRO A 29 5.62 9.13 -7.51
C PRO A 29 6.21 7.89 -6.86
N PHE A 30 5.47 6.79 -6.91
CA PHE A 30 5.95 5.47 -6.55
C PHE A 30 5.23 4.38 -7.35
N SER A 31 5.87 3.22 -7.42
CA SER A 31 5.30 2.01 -8.04
C SER A 31 5.55 0.83 -7.13
N GLY A 32 4.64 -0.14 -7.13
CA GLY A 32 4.79 -1.31 -6.28
C GLY A 32 4.09 -2.54 -6.83
N LEU A 33 4.53 -3.69 -6.34
CA LEU A 33 3.95 -4.99 -6.58
C LEU A 33 3.64 -5.60 -5.21
N MET A 34 2.40 -6.08 -5.06
CA MET A 34 1.93 -6.79 -3.88
C MET A 34 1.45 -8.18 -4.30
N ALA A 35 1.73 -9.19 -3.47
CA ALA A 35 1.21 -10.53 -3.63
C ALA A 35 0.80 -11.10 -2.26
N ASN A 36 -0.10 -12.09 -2.25
CA ASN A 36 -0.50 -12.76 -1.01
C ASN A 36 -0.47 -14.30 -1.12
N THR A 37 -0.61 -14.98 0.02
CA THR A 37 -0.57 -16.45 0.11
C THR A 37 -1.69 -17.17 -0.62
N ASP A 38 -2.78 -16.46 -0.94
CA ASP A 38 -3.90 -17.01 -1.71
C ASP A 38 -3.71 -16.80 -3.23
N GLY A 39 -2.55 -16.29 -3.64
CA GLY A 39 -2.20 -16.09 -5.05
C GLY A 39 -2.75 -14.81 -5.66
N ALA A 40 -3.24 -13.85 -4.88
CA ALA A 40 -3.56 -12.54 -5.43
C ALA A 40 -2.29 -11.78 -5.79
N VAL A 41 -2.39 -10.97 -6.85
CA VAL A 41 -1.33 -10.06 -7.29
C VAL A 41 -1.94 -8.69 -7.56
N TYR A 42 -1.25 -7.64 -7.12
CA TYR A 42 -1.65 -6.26 -7.32
C TYR A 42 -0.46 -5.41 -7.77
N LEU A 43 -0.52 -4.91 -9.00
CA LEU A 43 0.48 -4.00 -9.58
C LEU A 43 -0.09 -2.58 -9.58
N TYR A 44 0.62 -1.64 -8.97
CA TYR A 44 0.10 -0.28 -8.79
C TYR A 44 1.17 0.78 -8.98
N SER A 45 0.71 1.99 -9.31
CA SER A 45 1.55 3.18 -9.39
C SER A 45 0.72 4.39 -9.01
N GLY A 46 1.34 5.33 -8.30
CA GLY A 46 0.63 6.48 -7.77
C GLY A 46 1.54 7.47 -7.10
N PHE A 47 1.01 8.16 -6.11
CA PHE A 47 1.71 9.23 -5.42
C PHE A 47 1.65 9.05 -3.90
N TYR A 48 2.71 9.47 -3.23
CA TYR A 48 2.78 9.60 -1.80
C TYR A 48 3.27 11.01 -1.41
N ILE A 49 2.99 11.38 -0.17
CA ILE A 49 3.53 12.58 0.46
C ILE A 49 4.38 12.11 1.64
N ASP A 50 5.58 12.67 1.83
CA ASP A 50 6.46 12.38 2.97
C ASP A 50 6.42 13.58 3.93
N ILE A 51 5.63 13.47 5.01
CA ILE A 51 5.39 14.55 5.97
C ILE A 51 6.29 14.32 7.19
N PRO A 52 7.38 15.07 7.37
CA PRO A 52 8.16 15.01 8.59
C PRO A 52 7.34 15.59 9.75
N ILE A 53 7.21 14.83 10.84
CA ILE A 53 6.58 15.28 12.09
C ILE A 53 7.66 15.76 13.07
N THR A 54 8.77 15.04 13.13
CA THR A 54 10.00 15.42 13.84
C THR A 54 11.22 15.15 12.95
N SER A 55 12.43 15.28 13.49
CA SER A 55 13.66 14.88 12.78
C SER A 55 13.68 13.38 12.43
N PHE A 56 13.02 12.54 13.24
CA PHE A 56 13.02 11.09 13.07
C PHE A 56 11.63 10.51 12.74
N LEU A 57 10.51 11.15 13.11
CA LEU A 57 9.17 10.63 12.86
C LEU A 57 8.57 11.22 11.58
N TYR A 58 7.91 10.38 10.77
CA TYR A 58 7.18 10.82 9.59
C TYR A 58 5.81 10.14 9.47
N ILE A 59 4.91 10.81 8.75
CA ILE A 59 3.64 10.24 8.26
C ILE A 59 3.66 10.31 6.74
N SER A 60 3.18 9.26 6.09
CA SER A 60 3.12 9.18 4.64
C SER A 60 1.77 8.65 4.15
N PRO A 61 0.84 9.54 3.78
CA PRO A 61 -0.33 9.13 3.02
C PRO A 61 0.07 8.83 1.58
N SER A 62 -0.62 7.87 0.95
CA SER A 62 -0.44 7.57 -0.47
C SER A 62 -1.73 7.10 -1.12
N PHE A 63 -1.82 7.35 -2.43
CA PHE A 63 -2.90 6.91 -3.28
C PHE A 63 -2.34 6.31 -4.57
N ALA A 64 -2.84 5.15 -4.97
CA ALA A 64 -2.39 4.49 -6.19
C ALA A 64 -3.52 3.67 -6.85
N PRO A 65 -3.90 3.97 -8.10
CA PRO A 65 -4.60 3.00 -8.93
C PRO A 65 -3.69 1.80 -9.25
N GLY A 66 -4.31 0.65 -9.51
CA GLY A 66 -3.60 -0.55 -9.90
C GLY A 66 -4.49 -1.62 -10.49
N LEU A 67 -3.85 -2.67 -11.01
CA LEU A 67 -4.50 -3.83 -11.58
C LEU A 67 -4.43 -5.00 -10.59
N TYR A 68 -5.60 -5.52 -10.23
CA TYR A 68 -5.78 -6.62 -9.31
C TYR A 68 -6.12 -7.92 -10.04
N TYR A 69 -5.34 -8.95 -9.75
CA TYR A 69 -5.61 -10.32 -10.11
C TYR A 69 -5.87 -11.11 -8.83
N LYS A 70 -7.07 -11.66 -8.69
CA LYS A 70 -7.52 -12.25 -7.42
C LYS A 70 -6.83 -13.56 -7.01
N GLY A 71 -6.41 -14.39 -7.96
CA GLY A 71 -6.10 -15.79 -7.65
C GLY A 71 -7.26 -16.47 -6.90
N ASN A 72 -6.94 -17.10 -5.76
CA ASN A 72 -7.92 -17.67 -4.82
C ASN A 72 -8.31 -16.71 -3.68
N SER A 73 -7.86 -15.45 -3.73
CA SER A 73 -8.14 -14.44 -2.71
C SER A 73 -9.49 -13.73 -2.93
N LYS A 74 -9.76 -12.72 -2.11
CA LYS A 74 -11.04 -11.98 -2.07
C LYS A 74 -11.38 -11.41 -3.45
N ASN A 75 -12.59 -11.68 -3.94
CA ASN A 75 -13.04 -11.16 -5.23
C ASN A 75 -13.47 -9.69 -5.09
N LEU A 76 -12.67 -8.77 -5.64
CA LEU A 76 -12.97 -7.33 -5.64
C LEU A 76 -13.91 -6.88 -6.76
N ASN A 77 -14.37 -7.81 -7.61
CA ASN A 77 -15.36 -7.59 -8.68
C ASN A 77 -14.97 -6.56 -9.76
N PHE A 78 -13.75 -6.02 -9.71
CA PHE A 78 -13.18 -5.23 -10.80
C PHE A 78 -11.68 -5.50 -10.90
N ALA A 79 -11.11 -5.27 -12.09
CA ALA A 79 -9.67 -5.42 -12.29
C ALA A 79 -8.92 -4.15 -11.88
N LEU A 80 -9.53 -2.98 -12.09
CA LEU A 80 -8.97 -1.70 -11.67
C LEU A 80 -9.38 -1.44 -10.22
N GLU A 81 -8.41 -1.31 -9.34
CA GLU A 81 -8.64 -1.02 -7.93
C GLU A 81 -7.84 0.23 -7.53
N PHE A 82 -8.27 0.88 -6.45
CA PHE A 82 -7.61 2.04 -5.89
C PHE A 82 -7.14 1.74 -4.48
N ARG A 83 -5.85 1.96 -4.25
CA ARG A 83 -5.22 1.80 -2.95
C ARG A 83 -5.05 3.14 -2.29
N THR A 84 -5.66 3.31 -1.13
CA THR A 84 -5.38 4.41 -0.20
C THR A 84 -4.63 3.86 0.99
N GLN A 85 -3.50 4.47 1.35
CA GLN A 85 -2.69 4.05 2.48
C GLN A 85 -2.34 5.25 3.36
N ILE A 86 -2.23 5.01 4.65
CA ILE A 86 -1.45 5.83 5.57
C ILE A 86 -0.35 5.01 6.22
N GLU A 87 0.87 5.54 6.23
CA GLU A 87 2.02 4.97 6.92
C GLU A 87 2.49 5.94 8.01
N ILE A 88 2.88 5.40 9.15
CA ILE A 88 3.67 6.09 10.17
C ILE A 88 5.00 5.36 10.31
N GLY A 89 6.09 6.10 10.40
CA GLY A 89 7.40 5.48 10.49
C GLY A 89 8.47 6.35 11.10
N ILE A 90 9.59 5.72 11.42
CA ILE A 90 10.79 6.34 11.95
C ILE A 90 11.92 6.29 10.93
N ARG A 91 12.73 7.33 10.91
CA ARG A 91 13.98 7.45 10.16
C ARG A 91 15.12 7.11 11.14
N LEU A 92 15.88 6.09 10.77
CA LEU A 92 17.07 5.66 11.47
C LEU A 92 18.31 6.30 10.82
N ASP A 93 19.47 6.03 11.41
CA ASP A 93 20.74 6.40 10.81
C ASP A 93 20.90 5.79 9.41
N ASN A 94 21.72 6.43 8.57
CA ASN A 94 21.96 6.03 7.18
C ASN A 94 20.71 6.10 6.27
N ASN A 95 19.72 6.94 6.61
CA ASN A 95 18.47 7.13 5.86
C ASN A 95 17.59 5.87 5.73
N ILE A 96 17.85 4.84 6.54
CA ILE A 96 16.97 3.68 6.68
C ILE A 96 15.65 4.15 7.29
N ARG A 97 14.53 3.55 6.88
CA ARG A 97 13.23 3.84 7.48
C ARG A 97 12.48 2.56 7.84
N VAL A 98 11.79 2.59 8.96
CA VAL A 98 10.91 1.50 9.42
C VAL A 98 9.55 2.10 9.69
N GLY A 99 8.49 1.47 9.20
CA GLY A 99 7.14 1.98 9.36
C GLY A 99 6.10 0.90 9.52
N ALA A 100 4.93 1.31 9.98
CA ALA A 100 3.71 0.51 9.95
C ALA A 100 2.69 1.25 9.09
N SER A 101 1.97 0.51 8.26
CA SER A 101 0.98 1.09 7.36
C SER A 101 -0.34 0.36 7.42
N PHE A 102 -1.41 1.12 7.25
CA PHE A 102 -2.74 0.61 6.99
C PHE A 102 -3.16 1.04 5.58
N ASN A 103 -3.67 0.11 4.78
CA ASN A 103 -4.22 0.43 3.46
C ASN A 103 -5.58 -0.21 3.22
N HIS A 104 -6.36 0.45 2.38
CA HIS A 104 -7.63 -0.02 1.86
C HIS A 104 -7.56 -0.06 0.34
N ILE A 105 -7.98 -1.18 -0.27
CA ILE A 105 -8.08 -1.38 -1.72
C ILE A 105 -9.56 -1.57 -2.07
N SER A 106 -10.06 -0.78 -3.01
CA SER A 106 -11.43 -0.90 -3.50
C SER A 106 -11.62 -0.37 -4.91
N ASN A 107 -12.73 -0.76 -5.54
CA ASN A 107 -13.02 -0.41 -6.93
C ASN A 107 -13.78 0.93 -7.06
N ALA A 108 -13.95 1.67 -5.97
CA ALA A 108 -14.72 2.91 -5.91
C ALA A 108 -16.15 2.80 -6.51
N SER A 109 -16.76 1.62 -6.43
CA SER A 109 -18.07 1.29 -7.03
C SER A 109 -18.11 1.38 -8.56
N LEU A 110 -16.95 1.24 -9.23
CA LEU A 110 -16.89 1.03 -10.69
C LEU A 110 -17.44 -0.36 -11.09
N GLY A 111 -17.42 -1.33 -10.17
CA GLY A 111 -18.08 -2.63 -10.31
C GLY A 111 -19.49 -2.66 -9.72
N LYS A 112 -20.23 -3.75 -9.95
CA LYS A 112 -21.58 -3.96 -9.40
C LYS A 112 -21.62 -4.05 -7.87
N ILE A 113 -20.52 -4.52 -7.26
CA ILE A 113 -20.35 -4.69 -5.81
C ILE A 113 -18.94 -4.22 -5.47
N ASN A 114 -18.80 -3.41 -4.42
CA ASN A 114 -17.51 -2.96 -3.91
C ASN A 114 -17.29 -3.51 -2.49
N PRO A 115 -16.72 -4.72 -2.36
CA PRO A 115 -16.52 -5.31 -1.05
C PRO A 115 -15.42 -4.61 -0.26
N GLY A 116 -14.44 -4.01 -0.95
CA GLY A 116 -13.23 -3.47 -0.36
C GLY A 116 -12.41 -4.54 0.37
N VAL A 117 -11.19 -4.17 0.72
CA VAL A 117 -10.32 -4.99 1.56
C VAL A 117 -9.27 -4.11 2.21
N GLU A 118 -8.98 -4.40 3.47
CA GLU A 118 -7.97 -3.71 4.28
C GLU A 118 -6.69 -4.56 4.40
N SER A 119 -5.57 -3.94 4.76
CA SER A 119 -4.41 -4.66 5.25
C SER A 119 -3.54 -3.79 6.16
N LEU A 120 -2.82 -4.48 7.06
CA LEU A 120 -1.71 -3.92 7.84
C LEU A 120 -0.40 -4.53 7.37
N ALA A 121 0.63 -3.70 7.33
CA ALA A 121 1.97 -4.14 6.96
C ALA A 121 3.04 -3.37 7.76
N ILE A 122 4.15 -4.05 8.00
CA ILE A 122 5.40 -3.44 8.44
C ILE A 122 6.25 -3.20 7.20
N THR A 123 6.82 -2.01 7.08
CA THR A 123 7.67 -1.62 5.95
C THR A 123 9.09 -1.37 6.42
N TYR A 124 10.05 -1.82 5.63
CA TYR A 124 11.45 -1.49 5.75
C TYR A 124 11.91 -0.84 4.45
N TYR A 125 12.45 0.38 4.54
CA TYR A 125 13.01 1.11 3.40
C TYR A 125 14.52 1.16 3.52
N PHE A 126 15.17 0.75 2.45
CA PHE A 126 16.60 0.97 2.25
C PHE A 126 16.76 2.03 1.14
N PRO A 127 17.64 3.04 1.33
CA PRO A 127 17.97 3.97 0.27
C PRO A 127 18.73 3.24 -0.85
N LEU A 128 18.35 3.54 -2.11
CA LEU A 128 19.03 3.11 -3.33
C LEU A 128 19.93 4.22 -3.88
#